data_AF-A0A817Z3E6-F1
#
_entry.id   AF-A0A817Z3E6-F1
#
_cell.length_a   1.000
_cell.length_b   1.000
_cell.length_c   1.000
_cell.angle_alpha   90.00
_cell.angle_beta   90.00
_cell.angle_gamma   90.00
#
_symmetry.space_group_name_H-M   'P 1'
#
loop_
_entity.id
_entity.type
_entity.pdbx_description
1 polymer ?
#
loop_
_entity_poly.entity_id
_entity_poly.type
_entity_poly.pdbx_seq_one_letter_code
_entity_poly.pdbx_strand_id
1 'polypeptide(L)'
;MSAEQGEIDPNTNKPKYLHYDVHNLYGWSQTKPTFDALRAATGKRGLVLPRSTFVGSGQWSGHWLGDNNATWHEMKRSIIGMIEFNWFGIPFNGADICGYFNTPTEEMCTRWMQVGAFYPFSRNHNNRRTKDQDPAEWSASALKAMISALRIRYTLLPYYYTLFYKAHTQGSTVIRPLFHEYPTDKATLDIFLQFLVGPYLMVAPVTDDGARTVNIYIPSSPWYNFYDGARISVQNQFLSVLAPLDIIPIFLRGGAILPTQGFANNTKLSR
;
A
#
# COMPACT_ATOMS: atom_id res chain seq x y z
N MET A 1 27.44 -0.70 8.55
CA MET A 1 27.25 -1.06 9.96
C MET A 1 26.20 -2.14 10.01
N SER A 2 26.59 -3.41 9.87
CA SER A 2 25.73 -4.49 10.30
C SER A 2 25.76 -4.47 11.83
N ALA A 3 24.61 -4.38 12.49
CA ALA A 3 24.44 -5.00 13.79
C ALA A 3 24.56 -6.52 13.60
N GLU A 4 25.76 -6.98 13.25
CA GLU A 4 26.15 -8.35 13.51
C GLU A 4 26.34 -8.45 15.02
N GLN A 5 25.59 -9.33 15.65
CA GLN A 5 26.09 -9.99 16.85
C GLN A 5 27.43 -10.64 16.45
N GLY A 6 28.55 -9.92 16.57
CA GLY A 6 29.80 -10.43 15.99
C GLY A 6 30.95 -9.44 15.82
N GLU A 7 30.75 -8.11 15.79
CA GLU A 7 31.90 -7.21 15.92
C GLU A 7 32.48 -7.38 17.32
N ILE A 8 33.61 -8.09 17.41
CA ILE A 8 34.37 -8.23 18.64
C ILE A 8 35.26 -7.00 18.77
N ASP A 9 35.21 -6.34 19.92
CA ASP A 9 36.19 -5.30 20.24
C ASP A 9 37.58 -5.93 20.31
N PRO A 10 38.51 -5.54 19.40
CA PRO A 10 39.83 -6.16 19.31
C PRO A 10 40.68 -5.97 20.58
N ASN A 11 40.35 -4.99 21.42
CA ASN A 11 41.08 -4.72 22.66
C ASN A 11 40.56 -5.54 23.85
N THR A 12 39.28 -5.92 23.84
CA THR A 12 38.63 -6.58 24.99
C THR A 12 38.16 -8.00 24.72
N ASN A 13 38.18 -8.44 23.45
CA ASN A 13 37.67 -9.73 22.98
C ASN A 13 36.20 -10.00 23.40
N LYS A 14 35.41 -8.94 23.58
CA LYS A 14 33.98 -9.00 23.93
C LYS A 14 33.14 -8.46 22.76
N PRO A 15 31.85 -8.82 22.68
CA PRO A 15 30.93 -8.18 21.74
C PRO A 15 30.98 -6.67 21.91
N LYS A 16 31.23 -5.94 20.82
CA LYS A 16 31.31 -4.48 20.79
C LYS A 16 30.00 -3.82 21.24
N TYR A 17 28.87 -4.50 21.04
CA TYR A 17 27.55 -4.08 21.50
C TYR A 17 26.80 -5.25 22.14
N LEU A 18 26.00 -4.97 23.17
CA LEU A 18 25.08 -5.96 23.74
C LEU A 18 23.81 -6.02 22.88
N HIS A 19 23.21 -7.21 22.78
CA HIS A 19 21.95 -7.35 22.05
C HIS A 19 20.83 -6.47 22.62
N TYR A 20 20.87 -6.19 23.93
CA TYR A 20 19.95 -5.25 24.60
C TYR A 20 19.91 -3.88 23.89
N ASP A 21 21.08 -3.36 23.50
CA ASP A 21 21.20 -2.03 22.90
C ASP A 21 20.82 -2.02 21.41
N VAL A 22 20.99 -3.16 20.72
CA VAL A 22 20.84 -3.27 19.25
C VAL A 22 19.68 -4.16 18.82
N HIS A 23 18.81 -4.59 19.73
CA HIS A 23 17.70 -5.51 19.43
C HIS A 23 16.84 -5.01 18.26
N ASN A 24 16.41 -3.75 18.33
CA ASN A 24 15.58 -3.11 17.30
C ASN A 24 16.32 -2.88 15.97
N LEU A 25 17.65 -3.01 15.94
CA LEU A 25 18.47 -2.85 14.74
C LEU A 25 18.73 -4.17 14.01
N TYR A 26 18.28 -5.31 14.54
CA TYR A 26 18.60 -6.63 13.97
C TYR A 26 18.05 -6.83 12.56
N GLY A 27 16.77 -6.55 12.31
CA GLY A 27 16.20 -6.64 10.96
C GLY A 27 16.82 -5.63 9.99
N TRP A 28 17.05 -4.41 10.49
CA TRP A 28 17.70 -3.35 9.73
C TRP A 28 19.13 -3.73 9.30
N SER A 29 19.92 -4.34 10.19
CA SER A 29 21.30 -4.74 9.90
C SER A 29 21.41 -5.85 8.87
N GLN A 30 20.43 -6.75 8.82
CA GLN A 30 20.34 -7.80 7.82
C GLN A 30 19.87 -7.28 6.45
N THR A 31 19.13 -6.17 6.43
CA THR A 31 18.46 -5.68 5.22
C THR A 31 19.45 -5.27 4.14
N LYS A 32 20.46 -4.44 4.47
CA LYS A 32 21.44 -3.97 3.49
C LYS A 32 22.30 -5.11 2.91
N PRO A 33 22.90 -6.01 3.72
CA PRO A 33 23.63 -7.16 3.18
C PRO A 33 22.78 -8.02 2.24
N THR A 34 21.51 -8.26 2.58
CA THR A 34 20.59 -9.00 1.72
C THR A 34 20.35 -8.30 0.38
N PHE A 35 20.17 -6.97 0.41
CA PHE A 35 20.02 -6.15 -0.79
C PHE A 35 21.28 -6.18 -1.67
N ASP A 36 22.46 -6.02 -1.08
CA ASP A 36 23.73 -6.07 -1.81
C ASP A 36 23.96 -7.45 -2.44
N ALA A 37 23.72 -8.52 -1.67
CA ALA A 37 23.83 -9.90 -2.13
C ALA A 37 22.88 -10.21 -3.29
N LEU A 38 21.62 -9.76 -3.21
CA LEU A 38 20.65 -9.90 -4.29
C LEU A 38 21.12 -9.23 -5.59
N ARG A 39 21.69 -8.02 -5.49
CA ARG A 39 22.20 -7.28 -6.64
C ARG A 39 23.43 -7.94 -7.24
N ALA A 40 24.36 -8.41 -6.41
CA ALA A 40 25.53 -9.14 -6.84
C ALA A 40 25.15 -10.45 -7.56
N ALA A 41 24.19 -11.21 -7.00
CA ALA A 41 23.77 -12.49 -7.55
C ALA A 41 22.97 -12.37 -8.85
N THR A 42 22.21 -11.27 -9.04
CA THR A 42 21.28 -11.14 -10.18
C THR A 42 21.71 -10.14 -11.24
N GLY A 43 22.63 -9.23 -10.94
CA GLY A 43 22.99 -8.09 -11.79
C GLY A 43 21.85 -7.08 -12.00
N LYS A 44 20.75 -7.18 -11.24
CA LYS A 44 19.55 -6.33 -11.38
C LYS A 44 19.34 -5.49 -10.12
N ARG A 45 18.36 -4.56 -10.16
CA ARG A 45 17.99 -3.73 -8.99
C ARG A 45 17.49 -4.58 -7.81
N GLY A 46 16.64 -5.56 -8.07
CA GLY A 46 16.05 -6.43 -7.04
C GLY A 46 15.03 -5.73 -6.14
N LEU A 47 14.44 -6.49 -5.22
CA LEU A 47 13.53 -6.04 -4.17
C LEU A 47 13.76 -6.93 -2.94
N VAL A 48 13.89 -6.32 -1.76
CA VAL A 48 13.98 -7.00 -0.46
C VAL A 48 12.76 -6.61 0.37
N LEU A 49 12.18 -7.58 1.08
CA LEU A 49 11.02 -7.40 1.95
C LEU A 49 11.32 -8.02 3.32
N PRO A 50 11.91 -7.26 4.26
CA PRO A 50 12.09 -7.68 5.64
C PRO A 50 10.81 -7.43 6.45
N ARG A 51 10.62 -8.23 7.51
CA ARG A 51 9.54 -8.02 8.48
C ARG A 51 9.91 -6.92 9.47
N SER A 52 11.05 -7.04 10.13
CA SER A 52 11.54 -6.03 11.08
C SER A 52 12.17 -4.86 10.34
N THR A 53 11.81 -3.65 10.73
CA THR A 53 12.35 -2.40 10.18
C THR A 53 12.78 -1.46 11.30
N PHE A 54 13.66 -0.52 10.98
CA PHE A 54 14.04 0.62 11.81
C PHE A 54 14.12 1.87 10.91
N VAL A 55 14.33 3.05 11.51
CA VAL A 55 14.53 4.30 10.75
C VAL A 55 15.62 4.10 9.70
N GLY A 56 15.30 4.41 8.44
CA GLY A 56 16.20 4.25 7.29
C GLY A 56 16.16 2.89 6.60
N SER A 57 15.43 1.88 7.11
CA SER A 57 15.28 0.58 6.41
C SER A 57 14.79 0.73 4.96
N GLY A 58 13.89 1.69 4.70
CA GLY A 58 13.34 1.97 3.37
C GLY A 58 14.36 2.36 2.30
N GLN A 59 15.61 2.67 2.68
CA GLN A 59 16.70 2.92 1.74
C GLN A 59 17.06 1.67 0.91
N TRP A 60 16.80 0.47 1.44
CA TRP A 60 17.20 -0.79 0.82
C TRP A 60 16.04 -1.79 0.64
N SER A 61 14.88 -1.53 1.23
CA SER A 61 13.77 -2.49 1.22
C SER A 61 12.39 -1.85 1.15
N GLY A 62 11.41 -2.68 0.81
CA GLY A 62 10.02 -2.44 1.18
C GLY A 62 9.69 -2.98 2.57
N HIS A 63 8.41 -3.18 2.84
CA HIS A 63 7.91 -3.83 4.05
C HIS A 63 6.49 -4.37 3.83
N TRP A 64 6.09 -5.45 4.48
CA TRP A 64 4.67 -5.83 4.57
C TRP A 64 4.23 -5.78 6.02
N LEU A 65 2.96 -5.42 6.27
CA LEU A 65 2.44 -5.10 7.60
C LEU A 65 2.28 -6.31 8.55
N GLY A 66 2.86 -7.46 8.20
CA GLY A 66 2.90 -8.65 9.05
C GLY A 66 1.64 -9.49 9.01
N ASP A 67 1.51 -10.33 10.03
CA ASP A 67 0.59 -11.45 10.07
C ASP A 67 -0.80 -10.99 10.57
N ASN A 68 -1.56 -10.36 9.67
CA ASN A 68 -2.90 -9.82 9.95
C ASN A 68 -4.00 -10.90 9.98
N ASN A 69 -5.13 -10.61 10.63
CA ASN A 69 -6.31 -11.47 10.60
C ASN A 69 -7.24 -11.09 9.45
N ALA A 70 -7.93 -12.08 8.86
CA ALA A 70 -9.03 -11.91 7.92
C ALA A 70 -10.26 -11.27 8.62
N THR A 71 -10.21 -9.97 8.86
CA THR A 71 -11.30 -9.18 9.47
C THR A 71 -11.40 -7.79 8.84
N TRP A 72 -12.60 -7.20 8.83
CA TRP A 72 -12.83 -5.82 8.38
C TRP A 72 -11.99 -4.79 9.15
N HIS A 73 -11.74 -5.04 10.43
CA HIS A 73 -10.91 -4.19 11.28
C HIS A 73 -9.46 -4.15 10.82
N GLU A 74 -8.88 -5.30 10.48
CA GLU A 74 -7.52 -5.39 9.95
C GLU A 74 -7.42 -4.78 8.54
N MET A 75 -8.47 -4.87 7.73
CA MET A 75 -8.53 -4.15 6.47
C MET A 75 -8.49 -2.63 6.69
N LYS A 76 -9.20 -2.08 7.68
CA LYS A 76 -9.09 -0.65 8.04
C LYS A 76 -7.68 -0.29 8.52
N ARG A 77 -7.09 -1.10 9.41
CA ARG A 77 -5.71 -0.91 9.92
C ARG A 77 -4.66 -0.94 8.82
N SER A 78 -4.87 -1.73 7.77
CA SER A 78 -3.93 -1.78 6.64
C SER A 78 -3.79 -0.42 5.92
N ILE A 79 -4.85 0.38 5.86
CA ILE A 79 -4.84 1.71 5.25
C ILE A 79 -4.00 2.66 6.11
N ILE A 80 -4.21 2.59 7.43
CA ILE A 80 -3.45 3.37 8.43
C ILE A 80 -1.97 3.01 8.34
N GLY A 81 -1.62 1.72 8.47
CA GLY A 81 -0.23 1.27 8.39
C GLY A 81 0.43 1.64 7.07
N MET A 82 -0.31 1.56 5.95
CA MET A 82 0.24 1.96 4.65
C MET A 82 0.62 3.45 4.60
N ILE A 83 -0.21 4.31 5.18
CA ILE A 83 0.05 5.75 5.30
C ILE A 83 1.25 6.00 6.23
N GLU A 84 1.25 5.39 7.42
CA GLU A 84 2.32 5.55 8.41
C GLU A 84 3.68 5.15 7.85
N PHE A 85 3.77 4.01 7.14
CA PHE A 85 5.04 3.56 6.55
C PHE A 85 5.53 4.49 5.42
N ASN A 86 4.65 5.24 4.75
CA ASN A 86 5.09 6.31 3.86
C ASN A 86 5.76 7.45 4.63
N TRP A 87 5.30 7.79 5.84
CA TRP A 87 5.97 8.76 6.71
C TRP A 87 7.28 8.23 7.29
N PHE A 88 7.33 6.94 7.59
CA PHE A 88 8.56 6.27 8.04
C PHE A 88 9.61 6.08 6.93
N GLY A 89 9.34 6.58 5.71
CA GLY A 89 10.27 6.54 4.58
C GLY A 89 10.34 5.19 3.87
N ILE A 90 9.29 4.36 3.98
CA ILE A 90 9.20 3.03 3.37
C ILE A 90 7.96 2.98 2.46
N PRO A 91 7.99 3.63 1.28
CA PRO A 91 6.80 3.78 0.43
C PRO A 91 6.38 2.48 -0.28
N PHE A 92 7.26 1.48 -0.40
CA PHE A 92 6.91 0.18 -0.98
C PHE A 92 6.39 -0.76 0.12
N ASN A 93 5.12 -0.57 0.49
CA ASN A 93 4.48 -1.32 1.57
C ASN A 93 3.04 -1.74 1.29
N GLY A 94 2.51 -2.65 2.11
CA GLY A 94 1.13 -3.13 2.05
C GLY A 94 0.86 -4.27 3.03
N ALA A 95 -0.41 -4.59 3.25
CA ALA A 95 -0.82 -5.74 4.06
C ALA A 95 -0.98 -7.01 3.21
N ASP A 96 -1.13 -8.15 3.87
CA ASP A 96 -1.59 -9.37 3.23
C ASP A 96 -3.09 -9.25 2.93
N ILE A 97 -3.39 -9.14 1.64
CA ILE A 97 -4.75 -8.94 1.14
C ILE A 97 -5.60 -10.17 1.45
N CYS A 98 -6.83 -9.93 1.90
CA CYS A 98 -7.78 -10.91 2.45
C CYS A 98 -7.43 -11.47 3.84
N GLY A 99 -6.25 -11.13 4.38
CA GLY A 99 -5.79 -11.52 5.71
C GLY A 99 -4.92 -12.78 5.70
N TYR A 100 -3.92 -12.83 6.57
CA TYR A 100 -3.02 -13.97 6.69
C TYR A 100 -3.62 -15.10 7.54
N PHE A 101 -4.15 -14.76 8.72
CA PHE A 101 -4.83 -15.69 9.63
C PHE A 101 -6.35 -15.69 9.42
N ASN A 102 -6.99 -16.82 9.76
CA ASN A 102 -8.43 -17.05 9.61
C ASN A 102 -8.90 -17.05 8.15
N THR A 103 -10.16 -17.46 7.94
CA THR A 103 -10.73 -17.56 6.59
C THR A 103 -11.60 -16.33 6.31
N PRO A 104 -11.35 -15.58 5.23
CA PRO A 104 -12.20 -14.46 4.85
C PRO A 104 -13.56 -14.91 4.31
N THR A 105 -14.55 -14.03 4.39
CA THR A 105 -15.77 -14.13 3.56
C THR A 105 -15.48 -13.62 2.14
N GLU A 106 -16.25 -14.07 1.15
CA GLU A 106 -16.14 -13.57 -0.24
C GLU A 106 -16.28 -12.04 -0.34
N GLU A 107 -17.25 -11.44 0.38
CA GLU A 107 -17.45 -9.99 0.36
C GLU A 107 -16.23 -9.24 0.88
N MET A 108 -15.72 -9.63 2.06
CA MET A 108 -14.52 -9.04 2.63
C MET A 108 -13.31 -9.21 1.72
N CYS A 109 -13.06 -10.41 1.15
CA CYS A 109 -11.92 -10.60 0.25
C CYS A 109 -12.09 -9.80 -1.05
N THR A 110 -13.31 -9.63 -1.56
CA THR A 110 -13.60 -8.76 -2.70
C THR A 110 -13.27 -7.30 -2.40
N ARG A 111 -13.72 -6.76 -1.25
CA ARG A 111 -13.39 -5.41 -0.80
C ARG A 111 -11.90 -5.22 -0.50
N TRP A 112 -11.25 -6.24 0.06
CA TRP A 112 -9.84 -6.18 0.36
C TRP A 112 -8.98 -6.23 -0.91
N MET A 113 -9.35 -7.03 -1.91
CA MET A 113 -8.71 -7.01 -3.22
C MET A 113 -8.90 -5.67 -3.93
N GLN A 114 -10.05 -5.02 -3.77
CA GLN A 114 -10.30 -3.67 -4.29
C GLN A 114 -9.34 -2.64 -3.71
N VAL A 115 -9.28 -2.49 -2.37
CA VAL A 115 -8.36 -1.53 -1.74
C VAL A 115 -6.89 -1.95 -1.87
N GLY A 116 -6.63 -3.26 -1.79
CA GLY A 116 -5.30 -3.86 -1.87
C GLY A 116 -4.64 -3.69 -3.23
N ALA A 117 -5.44 -3.58 -4.31
CA ALA A 117 -4.95 -3.19 -5.62
C ALA A 117 -4.30 -1.78 -5.64
N PHE A 118 -4.55 -0.95 -4.63
CA PHE A 118 -3.92 0.37 -4.44
C PHE A 118 -2.79 0.38 -3.41
N TYR A 119 -2.45 -0.77 -2.81
CA TYR A 119 -1.24 -0.86 -2.01
C TYR A 119 0.00 -0.76 -2.90
N PRO A 120 1.02 0.03 -2.54
CA PRO A 120 2.30 0.05 -3.25
C PRO A 120 2.87 -1.37 -3.43
N PHE A 121 2.83 -2.17 -2.36
CA PHE A 121 3.06 -3.62 -2.36
C PHE A 121 1.71 -4.38 -2.25
N SER A 122 1.19 -4.83 -3.39
CA SER A 122 -0.10 -5.55 -3.47
C SER A 122 0.14 -7.06 -3.54
N ARG A 123 0.02 -7.76 -2.41
CA ARG A 123 0.18 -9.22 -2.30
C ARG A 123 -1.03 -9.85 -1.60
N ASN A 124 -1.58 -10.90 -2.18
CA ASN A 124 -2.44 -11.85 -1.46
C ASN A 124 -1.52 -12.96 -0.90
N HIS A 125 -1.54 -13.15 0.41
CA HIS A 125 -0.74 -14.16 1.11
C HIS A 125 -1.58 -14.74 2.24
N ASN A 126 -1.39 -16.03 2.52
CA ASN A 126 -2.27 -16.80 3.37
C ASN A 126 -1.47 -17.77 4.25
N ASN A 127 -2.06 -18.19 5.37
CA ASN A 127 -1.50 -19.22 6.23
C ASN A 127 -1.70 -20.62 5.61
N ARG A 128 -0.79 -21.55 5.91
CA ARG A 128 -0.87 -22.95 5.48
C ARG A 128 -2.14 -23.69 5.95
N ARG A 129 -2.77 -23.23 7.04
CA ARG A 129 -3.91 -23.91 7.70
C ARG A 129 -5.28 -23.31 7.38
N THR A 130 -5.33 -22.28 6.56
CA THR A 130 -6.57 -21.58 6.17
C THR A 130 -7.01 -22.05 4.79
N LYS A 131 -8.28 -21.83 4.44
CA LYS A 131 -8.78 -22.12 3.09
C LYS A 131 -8.10 -21.20 2.08
N ASP A 132 -8.00 -21.66 0.84
CA ASP A 132 -7.52 -20.83 -0.27
C ASP A 132 -8.36 -19.55 -0.38
N GLN A 133 -7.71 -18.48 -0.83
CA GLN A 133 -8.31 -17.14 -0.89
C GLN A 133 -7.80 -16.31 -2.06
N ASP A 134 -7.04 -16.91 -2.98
CA ASP A 134 -6.61 -16.24 -4.20
C ASP A 134 -7.84 -15.92 -5.08
N PRO A 135 -7.72 -14.98 -6.04
CA PRO A 135 -8.88 -14.50 -6.77
C PRO A 135 -9.71 -15.59 -7.46
N ALA A 136 -9.10 -16.71 -7.85
CA ALA A 136 -9.78 -17.77 -8.59
C ALA A 136 -10.65 -18.70 -7.73
N GLU A 137 -10.53 -18.63 -6.40
CA GLU A 137 -11.31 -19.44 -5.46
C GLU A 137 -12.77 -18.97 -5.34
N TRP A 138 -13.04 -17.70 -5.66
CA TRP A 138 -14.32 -17.05 -5.38
C TRP A 138 -15.31 -17.14 -6.54
N SER A 139 -16.56 -16.72 -6.29
CA SER A 139 -17.59 -16.68 -7.33
C SER A 139 -17.15 -15.87 -8.56
N ALA A 140 -17.73 -16.18 -9.72
CA ALA A 140 -17.45 -15.45 -10.96
C ALA A 140 -17.69 -13.93 -10.83
N SER A 141 -18.64 -13.53 -9.98
CA SER A 141 -18.93 -12.12 -9.71
C SER A 141 -17.82 -11.44 -8.90
N ALA A 142 -17.34 -12.08 -7.84
CA ALA A 142 -16.21 -11.63 -7.04
C ALA A 142 -14.93 -11.59 -7.87
N LEU A 143 -14.62 -12.66 -8.62
CA LEU A 143 -13.47 -12.72 -9.52
C LEU A 143 -13.47 -11.56 -10.53
N LYS A 144 -14.64 -11.24 -11.13
CA LYS A 144 -14.78 -10.11 -12.06
C LYS A 144 -14.47 -8.76 -11.38
N ALA A 145 -14.96 -8.55 -10.17
CA ALA A 145 -14.68 -7.35 -9.38
C ALA A 145 -13.18 -7.23 -9.04
N MET A 146 -12.55 -8.32 -8.60
CA MET A 146 -11.12 -8.39 -8.30
C MET A 146 -10.24 -8.11 -9.53
N ILE A 147 -10.60 -8.70 -10.69
CA ILE A 147 -9.92 -8.43 -11.97
C ILE A 147 -10.06 -6.95 -12.36
N SER A 148 -11.24 -6.34 -12.16
CA SER A 148 -11.46 -4.92 -12.46
C SER A 148 -10.48 -4.04 -11.66
N ALA A 149 -10.36 -4.27 -10.35
CA ALA A 149 -9.42 -3.54 -9.50
C ALA A 149 -7.95 -3.73 -9.94
N LEU A 150 -7.55 -4.96 -10.28
CA LEU A 150 -6.20 -5.24 -10.79
C LEU A 150 -5.93 -4.58 -12.14
N ARG A 151 -6.91 -4.51 -13.05
CA ARG A 151 -6.77 -3.80 -14.34
C ARG A 151 -6.55 -2.31 -14.13
N ILE A 152 -7.25 -1.69 -13.19
CA ILE A 152 -7.03 -0.28 -12.82
C ILE A 152 -5.60 -0.10 -12.29
N ARG A 153 -5.16 -0.97 -11.38
CA ARG A 153 -3.77 -0.96 -10.89
C ARG A 153 -2.75 -1.02 -12.03
N TYR A 154 -2.92 -1.96 -12.96
CA TYR A 154 -2.01 -2.13 -14.10
C TYR A 154 -2.00 -0.92 -15.03
N THR A 155 -3.16 -0.28 -15.21
CA THR A 155 -3.31 0.96 -15.98
C THR A 155 -2.52 2.11 -15.35
N LEU A 156 -2.46 2.15 -14.01
CA LEU A 156 -1.80 3.19 -13.22
C LEU A 156 -0.30 2.92 -12.96
N LEU A 157 0.29 1.82 -13.46
CA LEU A 157 1.70 1.49 -13.18
C LEU A 157 2.70 2.60 -13.57
N PRO A 158 2.57 3.32 -14.70
CA PRO A 158 3.44 4.45 -15.03
C PRO A 158 3.37 5.56 -13.98
N TYR A 159 2.17 5.85 -13.50
CA TYR A 159 1.96 6.83 -12.43
C TYR A 159 2.60 6.37 -11.12
N TYR A 160 2.33 5.14 -10.66
CA TYR A 160 2.99 4.57 -9.48
C TYR A 160 4.51 4.60 -9.58
N TYR A 161 5.06 4.18 -10.73
CA TYR A 161 6.51 4.13 -10.93
C TYR A 161 7.12 5.53 -10.93
N THR A 162 6.42 6.53 -11.46
CA THR A 162 6.80 7.95 -11.35
C THR A 162 6.76 8.43 -9.90
N LEU A 163 5.76 8.03 -9.12
CA LEU A 163 5.70 8.35 -7.69
C LEU A 163 6.85 7.71 -6.91
N PHE A 164 7.21 6.46 -7.20
CA PHE A 164 8.39 5.82 -6.61
C PHE A 164 9.69 6.51 -7.00
N TYR A 165 9.81 6.98 -8.24
CA TYR A 165 10.95 7.79 -8.66
C TYR A 165 11.05 9.09 -7.85
N LYS A 166 9.93 9.81 -7.66
CA LYS A 166 9.88 11.02 -6.82
C LYS A 166 10.18 10.71 -5.36
N ALA A 167 9.65 9.61 -4.82
CA ALA A 167 9.95 9.18 -3.47
C ALA A 167 11.44 8.90 -3.27
N HIS A 168 12.07 8.21 -4.21
CA HIS A 168 13.49 7.90 -4.18
C HIS A 168 14.39 9.13 -4.33
N THR A 169 14.01 10.11 -5.16
CA THR A 169 14.88 11.26 -5.50
C THR A 169 14.61 12.51 -4.67
N GLN A 170 13.41 12.64 -4.08
CA GLN A 170 12.94 13.86 -3.42
C GLN A 170 12.41 13.61 -2.00
N GLY A 171 12.33 12.34 -1.55
CA GLY A 171 11.75 12.00 -0.26
C GLY A 171 10.22 12.16 -0.19
N SER A 172 9.54 12.24 -1.33
CA SER A 172 8.07 12.33 -1.37
C SER A 172 7.41 11.01 -0.96
N THR A 173 6.12 11.05 -0.60
CA THR A 173 5.33 9.84 -0.32
C THR A 173 4.67 9.28 -1.59
N VAL A 174 4.42 7.96 -1.65
CA VAL A 174 3.60 7.34 -2.71
C VAL A 174 2.13 7.34 -2.29
N ILE A 175 1.86 6.92 -1.06
CA ILE A 175 0.53 7.00 -0.44
C ILE A 175 0.56 8.11 0.61
N ARG A 176 -0.48 8.92 0.66
CA ARG A 176 -0.57 10.03 1.60
C ARG A 176 -2.00 10.25 2.09
N PRO A 177 -2.18 10.73 3.33
CA PRO A 177 -3.48 11.19 3.80
C PRO A 177 -3.90 12.45 3.04
N LEU A 178 -5.16 12.83 3.16
CA LEU A 178 -5.65 14.07 2.54
C LEU A 178 -4.94 15.31 3.09
N PHE A 179 -4.66 15.38 4.39
CA PHE A 179 -4.06 16.57 5.02
C PHE A 179 -2.66 16.90 4.51
N HIS A 180 -1.96 15.98 3.83
CA HIS A 180 -0.70 16.29 3.16
C HIS A 180 -0.87 17.28 2.00
N GLU A 181 -2.00 17.20 1.30
CA GLU A 181 -2.33 18.08 0.17
C GLU A 181 -3.19 19.28 0.59
N TYR A 182 -3.83 19.18 1.76
CA TYR A 182 -4.76 20.17 2.31
C TYR A 182 -4.47 20.46 3.79
N PRO A 183 -3.25 20.90 4.16
CA PRO A 183 -2.83 21.01 5.56
C PRO A 183 -3.60 22.08 6.35
N THR A 184 -4.21 23.05 5.67
CA THR A 184 -5.02 24.10 6.30
C THR A 184 -6.47 23.70 6.51
N ASP A 185 -6.90 22.58 5.92
CA ASP A 185 -8.26 22.05 6.03
C ASP A 185 -8.36 21.08 7.21
N LYS A 186 -8.88 21.58 8.33
CA LYS A 186 -8.99 20.82 9.58
C LYS A 186 -9.84 19.55 9.44
N ALA A 187 -10.79 19.51 8.50
CA ALA A 187 -11.61 18.32 8.29
C ALA A 187 -10.78 17.12 7.82
N THR A 188 -9.63 17.36 7.19
CA THR A 188 -8.77 16.29 6.65
C THR A 188 -7.88 15.61 7.70
N LEU A 189 -7.78 16.17 8.91
CA LEU A 189 -6.91 15.65 9.97
C LEU A 189 -7.43 14.32 10.54
N ASP A 190 -8.75 14.16 10.64
CA ASP A 190 -9.39 12.95 11.20
C ASP A 190 -9.74 11.91 10.12
N ILE A 191 -9.30 12.10 8.87
CA ILE A 191 -9.61 11.21 7.75
C ILE A 191 -8.45 10.25 7.51
N PHE A 192 -8.69 8.97 7.81
CA PHE A 192 -7.69 7.91 7.70
C PHE A 192 -8.13 6.68 6.90
N LEU A 193 -9.39 6.59 6.44
CA LEU A 193 -9.89 5.50 5.59
C LEU A 193 -10.04 5.87 4.12
N GLN A 194 -9.88 7.15 3.80
CA GLN A 194 -9.80 7.70 2.46
C GLN A 194 -8.39 8.28 2.29
N PHE A 195 -7.72 7.95 1.18
CA PHE A 195 -6.31 8.29 1.00
C PHE A 195 -6.02 8.69 -0.44
N LEU A 196 -4.83 9.27 -0.65
CA LEU A 196 -4.33 9.65 -1.96
C LEU A 196 -3.18 8.75 -2.40
N VAL A 197 -3.17 8.40 -3.68
CA VAL A 197 -2.01 7.88 -4.41
C VAL A 197 -1.36 9.06 -5.12
N GLY A 198 -0.24 9.51 -4.58
CA GLY A 198 0.36 10.79 -4.93
C GLY A 198 -0.60 11.97 -4.66
N PRO A 199 -0.45 13.11 -5.36
CA PRO A 199 -1.28 14.29 -5.14
C PRO A 199 -2.63 14.31 -5.89
N TYR A 200 -2.84 13.42 -6.86
CA TYR A 200 -3.91 13.58 -7.86
C TYR A 200 -4.89 12.42 -8.01
N LEU A 201 -4.73 11.33 -7.27
CA LEU A 201 -5.67 10.19 -7.31
C LEU A 201 -6.13 9.87 -5.89
N MET A 202 -7.42 9.94 -5.65
CA MET A 202 -8.06 9.67 -4.37
C MET A 202 -8.79 8.34 -4.41
N VAL A 203 -8.58 7.51 -3.40
CA VAL A 203 -9.21 6.20 -3.24
C VAL A 203 -10.06 6.24 -1.98
N ALA A 204 -11.31 5.84 -2.09
CA ALA A 204 -12.26 5.79 -0.99
C ALA A 204 -12.90 4.39 -0.90
N PRO A 205 -12.22 3.41 -0.28
CA PRO A 205 -12.71 2.05 -0.18
C PRO A 205 -13.95 1.94 0.74
N VAL A 206 -14.80 0.96 0.45
CA VAL A 206 -15.81 0.49 1.41
C VAL A 206 -15.13 -0.39 2.46
N THR A 207 -15.33 -0.06 3.73
CA THR A 207 -14.62 -0.71 4.83
C THR A 207 -15.51 -1.46 5.81
N ASP A 208 -16.80 -1.55 5.54
CA ASP A 208 -17.80 -2.13 6.44
C ASP A 208 -18.63 -3.19 5.71
N ASP A 209 -18.97 -4.25 6.45
CA ASP A 209 -19.70 -5.40 5.92
C ASP A 209 -21.09 -5.01 5.43
N GLY A 210 -21.50 -5.53 4.28
CA GLY A 210 -22.80 -5.27 3.64
C GLY A 210 -22.93 -3.86 3.05
N ALA A 211 -21.99 -2.95 3.27
CA ALA A 211 -22.09 -1.58 2.79
C ALA A 211 -21.97 -1.51 1.25
N ARG A 212 -22.83 -0.69 0.64
CA ARG A 212 -22.87 -0.42 -0.82
C ARG A 212 -22.74 1.08 -1.13
N THR A 213 -22.40 1.85 -0.12
CA THR A 213 -22.10 3.28 -0.18
C THR A 213 -20.93 3.57 0.73
N VAL A 214 -20.23 4.67 0.49
CA VAL A 214 -19.19 5.19 1.38
C VAL A 214 -19.33 6.70 1.49
N ASN A 215 -19.16 7.21 2.71
CA ASN A 215 -19.17 8.64 2.97
C ASN A 215 -17.74 9.18 2.84
N ILE A 216 -17.52 10.09 1.88
CA ILE A 216 -16.20 10.59 1.53
C ILE A 216 -16.14 12.10 1.71
N TYR A 217 -14.98 12.63 2.10
CA TYR A 217 -14.77 14.08 2.12
C TYR A 217 -14.23 14.54 0.77
N ILE A 218 -14.75 15.64 0.22
CA ILE A 218 -14.28 16.23 -1.03
C ILE A 218 -13.54 17.55 -0.71
N PRO A 219 -12.20 17.60 -0.73
CA PRO A 219 -11.44 18.84 -0.45
C PRO A 219 -11.63 19.93 -1.51
N SER A 220 -11.12 21.13 -1.24
CA SER A 220 -11.16 22.34 -2.10
C SER A 220 -10.34 22.23 -3.40
N SER A 221 -10.64 21.26 -4.25
CA SER A 221 -10.14 21.14 -5.63
C SER A 221 -11.26 20.66 -6.54
N PRO A 222 -11.14 20.84 -7.87
CA PRO A 222 -11.96 20.08 -8.80
C PRO A 222 -11.64 18.59 -8.63
N TRP A 223 -12.68 17.77 -8.49
CA TRP A 223 -12.55 16.31 -8.45
C TRP A 223 -13.44 15.71 -9.52
N TYR A 224 -12.99 14.62 -10.14
CA TYR A 224 -13.67 13.93 -11.21
C TYR A 224 -13.77 12.45 -10.85
N ASN A 225 -14.92 11.83 -11.09
CA ASN A 225 -15.07 10.39 -10.99
C ASN A 225 -14.15 9.72 -12.02
N PHE A 226 -13.34 8.75 -11.58
CA PHE A 226 -12.36 8.07 -12.41
C PHE A 226 -12.98 7.29 -13.58
N TYR A 227 -14.21 6.80 -13.41
CA TYR A 227 -14.84 5.87 -14.34
C TYR A 227 -15.54 6.56 -15.51
N ASP A 228 -16.29 7.63 -15.25
CA ASP A 228 -17.09 8.35 -16.24
C ASP A 228 -16.54 9.75 -16.56
N GLY A 229 -15.53 10.22 -15.81
CA GLY A 229 -14.97 11.56 -15.95
C GLY A 229 -15.90 12.68 -15.44
N ALA A 230 -17.03 12.35 -14.81
CA ALA A 230 -17.98 13.34 -14.33
C ALA A 230 -17.38 14.16 -13.19
N ARG A 231 -17.54 15.49 -13.26
CA ARG A 231 -17.08 16.39 -12.21
C ARG A 231 -17.96 16.26 -10.97
N ILE A 232 -17.34 16.13 -9.80
CA ILE A 232 -18.00 16.20 -8.50
C ILE A 232 -18.43 17.65 -8.25
N SER A 233 -19.72 17.84 -7.97
CA SER A 233 -20.35 19.16 -7.84
C SER A 233 -20.06 19.87 -6.52
N VAL A 234 -19.62 19.12 -5.51
CA VAL A 234 -19.40 19.60 -4.15
C VAL A 234 -17.91 19.78 -3.84
N GLN A 235 -17.59 20.68 -2.91
CA GLN A 235 -16.25 20.89 -2.33
C GLN A 235 -16.38 21.26 -0.86
N ASN A 236 -15.35 20.96 -0.07
CA ASN A 236 -15.24 21.17 1.37
C ASN A 236 -16.36 20.54 2.20
N GLN A 237 -16.89 19.40 1.76
CA GLN A 237 -17.95 18.70 2.45
C GLN A 237 -17.92 17.19 2.22
N PHE A 238 -18.65 16.47 3.07
CA PHE A 238 -18.87 15.06 2.93
C PHE A 238 -19.92 14.76 1.85
N LEU A 239 -19.72 13.66 1.14
CA LEU A 239 -20.59 13.16 0.08
C LEU A 239 -20.75 11.65 0.25
N SER A 240 -21.99 11.17 0.29
CA SER A 240 -22.27 9.73 0.18
C SER A 240 -22.21 9.32 -1.29
N VAL A 241 -21.34 8.37 -1.62
CA VAL A 241 -21.17 7.86 -2.99
C VAL A 241 -21.57 6.40 -3.08
N LEU A 242 -22.17 6.03 -4.21
CA LEU A 242 -22.46 4.63 -4.52
C LEU A 242 -21.16 3.84 -4.69
N ALA A 243 -21.11 2.69 -4.05
CA ALA A 243 -19.99 1.77 -4.06
C ALA A 243 -20.54 0.33 -4.06
N PRO A 244 -21.20 -0.11 -5.15
CA PRO A 244 -21.62 -1.51 -5.27
C PRO A 244 -20.43 -2.46 -5.14
N LEU A 245 -20.68 -3.75 -4.93
CA LEU A 245 -19.62 -4.71 -4.57
C LEU A 245 -18.52 -4.83 -5.65
N ASP A 246 -18.83 -4.49 -6.90
CA ASP A 246 -17.92 -4.55 -8.04
C ASP A 246 -17.14 -3.25 -8.32
N ILE A 247 -17.40 -2.18 -7.58
CA ILE A 247 -16.78 -0.86 -7.77
C ILE A 247 -16.12 -0.38 -6.47
N ILE A 248 -14.88 0.10 -6.61
CA ILE A 248 -14.20 0.90 -5.59
C ILE A 248 -14.21 2.37 -6.01
N PRO A 249 -14.75 3.30 -5.20
CA PRO A 249 -14.75 4.72 -5.54
C PRO A 249 -13.33 5.30 -5.68
N ILE A 250 -13.07 5.90 -6.84
CA ILE A 250 -11.79 6.55 -7.19
C ILE A 250 -12.10 7.90 -7.83
N PHE A 251 -11.33 8.92 -7.47
CA PHE A 251 -11.49 10.27 -7.97
C PHE A 251 -10.16 10.88 -8.41
N LEU A 252 -10.19 11.62 -9.50
CA LEU A 252 -9.04 12.33 -10.06
C LEU A 252 -9.14 13.81 -9.69
N ARG A 253 -8.07 14.38 -9.14
CA ARG A 253 -7.97 15.81 -8.86
C ARG A 253 -7.66 16.57 -10.15
N GLY A 254 -8.40 17.64 -10.43
CA GLY A 254 -8.16 18.53 -11.56
C GLY A 254 -6.84 19.29 -11.44
N GLY A 255 -6.27 19.65 -12.60
CA GLY A 255 -5.00 20.38 -12.68
C GLY A 255 -3.77 19.51 -12.95
N ALA A 256 -3.94 18.22 -13.25
CA ALA A 256 -2.85 17.33 -13.62
C ALA A 256 -3.26 16.31 -14.68
N ILE A 257 -2.23 15.73 -15.30
CA ILE A 257 -2.33 14.60 -16.22
C ILE A 257 -1.66 13.41 -15.54
N LEU A 258 -2.35 12.27 -15.50
CA LEU A 258 -1.79 11.02 -14.98
C LEU A 258 -1.33 10.15 -16.15
N PRO A 259 -0.04 9.74 -16.19
CA PRO A 259 0.41 8.80 -17.21
C PRO A 259 -0.17 7.42 -16.94
N THR A 260 -0.77 6.82 -17.98
CA THR A 260 -1.36 5.48 -17.94
C THR A 260 -0.81 4.61 -19.07
N GLN A 261 -1.08 3.32 -19.00
CA GLN A 261 -0.74 2.35 -20.04
C GLN A 261 -1.84 1.29 -20.17
N GLY A 262 -1.79 0.47 -21.21
CA GLY A 262 -2.64 -0.72 -21.29
C GLY A 262 -2.33 -1.71 -20.18
N PHE A 263 -3.35 -2.41 -19.67
CA PHE A 263 -3.15 -3.52 -18.74
C PHE A 263 -2.81 -4.82 -19.48
N ALA A 264 -2.07 -5.71 -18.83
CA ALA A 264 -1.82 -7.07 -19.30
C ALA A 264 -1.64 -8.01 -18.09
N ASN A 265 -1.46 -9.31 -18.33
CA ASN A 265 -1.30 -10.30 -17.27
C ASN A 265 0.00 -10.15 -16.46
N ASN A 266 0.98 -9.40 -16.98
CA ASN A 266 2.22 -9.08 -16.28
C ASN A 266 2.87 -7.83 -16.87
N THR A 267 3.83 -7.26 -16.15
CA THR A 267 4.49 -6.01 -16.55
C THR A 267 5.40 -6.13 -17.76
N LYS A 268 5.81 -7.35 -18.17
CA LYS A 268 6.58 -7.53 -19.41
C LYS A 268 5.71 -7.28 -20.64
N LEU A 269 4.44 -7.68 -20.57
CA LEU A 269 3.48 -7.52 -21.66
C LEU A 269 2.78 -6.15 -21.66
N SER A 270 2.71 -5.49 -20.51
CA SER A 270 2.04 -4.18 -20.40
C SER A 270 2.95 -2.99 -20.70
N ARG A 271 4.26 -3.20 -20.82
CA ARG A 271 5.27 -2.17 -21.09
C ARG A 271 5.47 -1.95 -22.58
#